data_AF-A0A8T0G179-F1
#
_entry.id   AF-A0A8T0G179-F1
#
_cell.length_a   1.000
_cell.length_b   1.000
_cell.length_c   1.000
_cell.angle_alpha   90.00
_cell.angle_beta   90.00
_cell.angle_gamma   90.00
#
_symmetry.space_group_name_H-M   'P 1'
#
loop_
_entity.id
_entity.type
_entity.pdbx_description
1 polymer ?
#
loop_
_entity_poly.entity_id
_entity_poly.type
_entity_poly.pdbx_seq_one_letter_code
_entity_poly.pdbx_strand_id
1 'polypeptide(L)'
;MAPTKSMTVRQTSHAWKSLLQLKHQFWSRWTRDVLHHLQARRKWHQYRPPLSIGDLILIQADNMPPLSWPLARILEIIPGTDGIPRVALLRTPSGPAKRAIHCTTGADMPRPGGW
;
A
#
# COMPACT_ATOMS: atom_id res chain seq x y z
N MET A 1 -44.25 39.90 19.36
CA MET A 1 -43.06 39.27 19.99
C MET A 1 -43.34 37.78 20.10
N ALA A 2 -42.61 36.92 19.37
CA ALA A 2 -42.83 35.48 19.40
C ALA A 2 -42.09 34.84 20.59
N PRO A 3 -42.68 33.86 21.30
CA PRO A 3 -42.01 33.21 22.41
C PRO A 3 -40.91 32.29 21.88
N THR A 4 -39.65 32.59 22.23
CA THR A 4 -38.51 31.71 22.02
C THR A 4 -38.67 30.46 22.89
N LYS A 5 -39.01 29.32 22.27
CA LYS A 5 -39.13 28.04 22.97
C LYS A 5 -37.76 27.58 23.46
N SER A 6 -37.46 27.77 24.74
CA SER A 6 -36.30 27.15 25.39
C SER A 6 -36.55 25.65 25.55
N MET A 7 -35.82 24.80 24.81
CA MET A 7 -35.93 23.35 24.94
C MET A 7 -35.46 22.91 26.34
N THR A 8 -36.26 22.07 26.99
CA THR A 8 -36.01 21.58 28.36
C THR A 8 -34.96 20.46 28.34
N VAL A 9 -34.08 20.41 29.35
CA VAL A 9 -32.92 19.48 29.44
C VAL A 9 -33.26 17.98 29.27
N ARG A 10 -34.51 17.57 29.51
CA ARG A 10 -34.95 16.18 29.28
C ARG A 10 -35.22 15.86 27.80
N GLN A 11 -35.66 16.84 27.01
CA GLN A 11 -35.91 16.68 25.58
C GLN A 11 -34.60 16.57 24.78
N THR A 12 -33.52 17.19 25.27
CA THR A 12 -32.20 17.11 24.63
C THR A 12 -31.59 15.72 24.73
N SER A 13 -31.85 14.97 25.82
CA SER A 13 -31.37 13.58 26.01
C SER A 13 -31.94 12.60 24.98
N HIS A 14 -33.25 12.68 24.68
CA HIS A 14 -33.86 11.82 23.67
C HIS A 14 -33.42 12.19 22.25
N ALA A 15 -33.39 13.48 21.92
CA ALA A 15 -32.88 13.95 20.62
C ALA A 15 -31.41 13.56 20.42
N TRP A 16 -30.58 13.69 21.46
CA TRP A 16 -29.17 13.29 21.43
C TRP A 16 -28.99 11.79 21.20
N LYS A 17 -29.78 10.94 21.89
CA LYS A 17 -29.78 9.49 21.67
C LYS A 17 -30.18 9.13 20.25
N SER A 18 -31.21 9.77 19.70
CA SER A 18 -31.64 9.56 18.31
C SER A 18 -30.57 9.98 17.29
N LEU A 19 -29.89 11.11 17.52
CA LEU A 19 -28.78 11.56 16.68
C LEU A 19 -27.58 10.59 16.74
N LEU A 20 -27.26 10.09 17.94
CA LEU A 20 -26.18 9.12 18.11
C LEU A 20 -26.51 7.81 17.39
N GLN A 21 -27.76 7.35 17.48
CA GLN A 21 -28.23 6.16 16.78
C GLN A 21 -28.14 6.34 15.26
N LEU A 22 -28.54 7.50 14.73
CA LEU A 22 -28.41 7.83 13.32
C LEU A 22 -26.94 7.85 12.87
N LYS A 23 -26.05 8.45 13.67
CA LYS A 23 -24.60 8.44 13.44
C LYS A 23 -24.07 7.01 13.37
N HIS A 24 -24.43 6.15 14.32
CA HIS A 24 -24.00 4.75 14.33
C HIS A 24 -24.48 3.99 13.10
N GLN A 25 -25.75 4.16 12.71
CA GLN A 25 -26.29 3.53 11.51
C GLN A 25 -25.59 4.02 10.24
N PHE A 26 -25.33 5.32 10.14
CA PHE A 26 -24.59 5.91 9.03
C PHE A 26 -23.18 5.30 8.93
N TRP A 27 -22.40 5.32 10.01
CA TRP A 27 -21.03 4.79 9.98
C TRP A 27 -20.98 3.28 9.76
N SER A 28 -21.95 2.51 10.28
CA SER A 28 -22.02 1.07 10.05
C SER A 28 -22.29 0.74 8.58
N ARG A 29 -23.20 1.47 7.92
CA ARG A 29 -23.51 1.29 6.49
C ARG A 29 -22.37 1.79 5.63
N TRP A 30 -21.84 2.98 5.92
CA TRP A 30 -20.72 3.56 5.19
C TRP A 30 -19.48 2.66 5.23
N THR A 31 -19.12 2.12 6.40
CA THR A 31 -17.95 1.25 6.54
C THR A 31 -18.15 -0.08 5.80
N ARG A 32 -19.38 -0.61 5.78
CA ARG A 32 -19.68 -1.85 5.04
C ARG A 32 -19.60 -1.64 3.54
N ASP A 33 -20.29 -0.63 3.01
CA ASP A 33 -20.48 -0.53 1.58
C ASP A 33 -19.32 0.23 0.93
N VAL A 34 -18.88 1.34 1.52
CA VAL A 34 -17.88 2.23 0.92
C VAL A 34 -16.45 1.73 1.14
N LEU A 35 -16.14 1.16 2.32
CA LEU A 35 -14.77 0.70 2.59
C LEU A 35 -14.35 -0.43 1.65
N HIS A 36 -15.24 -1.36 1.31
CA HIS A 36 -14.95 -2.42 0.35
C HIS A 36 -14.69 -1.89 -1.06
N HIS A 37 -15.41 -0.85 -1.48
CA HIS A 37 -15.17 -0.19 -2.76
C HIS A 37 -13.87 0.65 -2.76
N LEU A 38 -13.53 1.30 -1.65
CA LEU A 38 -12.26 2.04 -1.50
C LEU A 38 -11.05 1.10 -1.35
N GLN A 39 -11.27 -0.10 -0.80
CA GLN A 39 -10.28 -1.17 -0.69
C GLN A 39 -10.19 -2.02 -1.96
N ALA A 40 -10.68 -1.55 -3.11
CA ALA A 40 -10.41 -2.17 -4.40
C ALA A 40 -8.89 -2.34 -4.56
N ARG A 41 -8.37 -3.51 -4.20
CA ARG A 41 -6.94 -3.81 -4.29
C ARG A 41 -6.63 -3.91 -5.78
N ARG A 42 -5.94 -2.90 -6.32
CA ARG A 42 -5.15 -3.04 -7.56
C ARG A 42 -4.06 -4.07 -7.28
N LYS A 43 -4.41 -5.36 -7.34
CA LYS A 43 -3.44 -6.45 -7.28
C LYS A 43 -2.67 -6.41 -8.60
N TRP A 44 -1.38 -6.08 -8.56
CA TRP A 44 -0.30 -6.51 -9.48
C TRP A 44 -0.55 -6.66 -10.99
N HIS A 45 -1.50 -5.95 -11.61
CA HIS A 45 -1.78 -6.04 -13.05
C HIS A 45 -1.01 -5.00 -13.89
N GLN A 46 -0.05 -4.30 -13.28
CA GLN A 46 0.74 -3.30 -13.99
C GLN A 46 2.11 -3.88 -14.25
N TYR A 47 2.40 -4.08 -15.54
CA TYR A 47 3.74 -4.32 -16.05
C TYR A 47 4.67 -3.28 -15.43
N ARG A 48 5.60 -3.73 -14.58
CA ARG A 48 6.69 -2.90 -14.11
C ARG A 48 7.88 -3.15 -15.03
N PRO A 49 8.55 -2.10 -15.52
CA PRO A 49 9.78 -2.28 -16.26
C PRO A 49 10.78 -3.08 -15.41
N PRO A 50 11.58 -3.95 -16.05
CA PRO A 50 12.62 -4.70 -15.35
C PRO A 50 13.60 -3.75 -14.66
N LEU A 51 14.05 -4.13 -13.46
CA LEU A 51 15.05 -3.38 -12.71
C LEU A 51 16.34 -3.28 -13.53
N SER A 52 16.95 -2.10 -13.50
CA SER A 52 18.18 -1.81 -14.24
C SER A 52 19.33 -1.45 -13.29
N ILE A 53 20.56 -1.62 -13.77
CA ILE A 53 21.75 -1.19 -13.04
C ILE A 53 21.69 0.34 -12.87
N GLY A 54 21.95 0.82 -11.66
CA GLY A 54 21.88 2.24 -11.33
C GLY A 54 20.53 2.70 -10.75
N ASP A 55 19.50 1.85 -10.77
CA ASP A 55 18.21 2.16 -10.16
C ASP A 55 18.31 2.28 -8.65
N LEU A 56 17.49 3.17 -8.10
CA LEU A 56 17.40 3.44 -6.66
C LEU A 56 16.21 2.68 -6.08
N ILE A 57 16.46 1.84 -5.08
CA ILE A 57 15.48 0.93 -4.50
C ILE A 57 15.41 1.05 -2.97
N LEU A 58 14.29 0.65 -2.40
CA LEU A 58 14.10 0.52 -0.96
C LEU A 58 14.37 -0.93 -0.54
N ILE A 59 15.11 -1.12 0.55
CA ILE A 59 15.36 -2.44 1.13
C ILE A 59 14.38 -2.67 2.29
N GLN A 60 13.48 -3.64 2.12
CA GLN A 60 12.68 -4.16 3.22
C GLN A 60 13.44 -5.30 3.91
N ALA A 61 13.59 -5.24 5.24
CA ALA A 61 14.10 -6.34 6.04
C ALA A 61 13.12 -6.64 7.17
N ASP A 62 13.02 -7.91 7.56
CA ASP A 62 11.99 -8.40 8.48
C ASP A 62 12.10 -7.80 9.89
N ASN A 63 13.29 -7.35 10.28
CA ASN A 63 13.56 -6.78 11.61
C ASN A 63 13.61 -5.24 11.64
N MET A 64 13.20 -4.55 10.57
CA MET A 64 13.18 -3.07 10.56
C MET A 64 11.81 -2.52 10.96
N PRO A 65 11.77 -1.44 11.76
CA PRO A 65 10.51 -0.78 12.07
C PRO A 65 9.82 -0.30 10.79
N PRO A 66 8.47 -0.31 10.77
CA PRO A 66 7.72 0.23 9.64
C PRO A 66 8.15 1.69 9.40
N LEU A 67 8.33 2.06 8.13
CA LEU A 67 8.82 3.37 7.63
C LEU A 67 10.34 3.62 7.66
N SER A 68 11.17 2.70 8.16
CA SER A 68 12.63 2.89 8.20
C SER A 68 13.38 2.10 7.13
N TRP A 69 12.89 2.08 5.88
CA TRP A 69 13.53 1.30 4.81
C TRP A 69 14.68 2.08 4.18
N PRO A 70 15.93 1.59 4.26
CA PRO A 70 17.07 2.27 3.67
C PRO A 70 17.01 2.23 2.15
N LEU A 71 17.44 3.34 1.55
CA LEU A 71 17.63 3.45 0.11
C LEU A 71 18.95 2.80 -0.29
N ALA A 72 18.96 2.14 -1.43
CA ALA A 72 20.15 1.54 -2.01
C ALA A 72 20.14 1.66 -3.53
N ARG A 73 21.32 1.58 -4.13
CA ARG A 73 21.48 1.64 -5.59
C ARG A 73 21.89 0.29 -6.13
N ILE A 74 21.29 -0.17 -7.22
CA ILE A 74 21.66 -1.43 -7.86
C ILE A 74 23.02 -1.26 -8.55
N LEU A 75 24.01 -2.06 -8.16
CA LEU A 75 25.32 -2.12 -8.79
C LEU A 75 25.37 -3.21 -9.86
N GLU A 76 24.76 -4.36 -9.58
CA GLU A 76 24.76 -5.52 -10.46
C GLU A 76 23.49 -6.33 -10.24
N ILE A 77 22.99 -6.95 -11.31
CA ILE A 77 21.85 -7.84 -11.28
C ILE A 77 22.34 -9.23 -11.67
N ILE A 78 22.07 -10.21 -10.80
CA ILE A 78 22.47 -11.60 -11.00
C ILE A 78 21.22 -12.37 -11.46
N PRO A 79 21.07 -12.64 -12.76
CA PRO A 79 19.96 -13.44 -13.27
C PRO A 79 20.14 -14.90 -12.86
N GLY A 80 19.01 -15.58 -12.65
CA GLY A 80 19.01 -17.04 -12.53
C GLY A 80 19.18 -17.72 -13.89
N THR A 81 19.19 -19.06 -13.89
CA THR A 81 19.23 -19.90 -15.10
C THR A 81 18.14 -19.57 -16.12
N ASP A 82 16.98 -19.10 -15.64
CA ASP A 82 15.82 -18.79 -16.48
C ASP A 82 15.83 -17.35 -17.02
N GLY A 83 16.92 -16.59 -16.80
CA GLY A 83 17.03 -15.18 -17.19
C GLY A 83 16.29 -14.20 -16.27
N ILE A 84 15.59 -14.70 -15.24
CA ILE A 84 14.84 -13.87 -14.29
C ILE A 84 15.79 -13.34 -13.19
N PRO A 85 15.84 -12.02 -12.95
CA PRO A 85 16.67 -11.43 -11.90
C PRO A 85 16.10 -11.72 -10.51
N ARG A 86 16.76 -12.61 -9.76
CA ARG A 86 16.35 -13.00 -8.40
C ARG A 86 17.21 -12.35 -7.32
N VAL A 87 18.43 -11.92 -7.66
CA VAL A 87 19.38 -11.34 -6.70
C VAL A 87 20.02 -10.10 -7.34
N ALA A 88 20.20 -9.04 -6.54
CA ALA A 88 20.98 -7.88 -6.92
C ALA A 88 22.08 -7.60 -5.89
N LEU A 89 23.20 -7.09 -6.39
CA LEU A 89 24.23 -6.44 -5.58
C LEU A 89 23.85 -4.97 -5.42
N LEU A 90 23.72 -4.52 -4.19
CA LEU A 90 23.25 -3.19 -3.83
C LEU A 90 24.36 -2.40 -3.16
N ARG A 91 24.45 -1.11 -3.47
CA ARG A 91 25.20 -0.15 -2.68
C ARG A 91 24.32 0.42 -1.59
N THR A 92 24.54 -0.01 -0.35
CA THR A 92 23.89 0.50 0.86
C THR A 92 24.84 1.46 1.57
N PRO A 93 24.37 2.40 2.41
CA PRO A 93 25.26 3.26 3.20
C PRO A 93 26.24 2.48 4.09
N SER A 94 25.83 1.30 4.56
CA SER A 94 26.64 0.39 5.37
C SER A 94 27.66 -0.43 4.56
N GLY A 95 27.65 -0.33 3.22
CA GLY A 95 28.51 -1.12 2.33
C GLY A 95 27.73 -1.90 1.27
N PRO A 96 28.44 -2.61 0.37
CA PRO A 96 27.81 -3.44 -0.64
C PRO A 96 27.12 -4.66 -0.02
N ALA A 97 25.86 -4.90 -0.40
CA ALA A 97 25.05 -5.98 0.13
C ALA A 97 24.36 -6.76 -1.00
N LYS A 98 24.40 -8.08 -0.94
CA LYS A 98 23.59 -8.95 -1.81
C LYS A 98 22.20 -9.11 -1.19
N ARG A 99 21.15 -8.88 -1.98
CA ARG A 99 19.76 -9.04 -1.54
C ARG A 99 18.94 -9.73 -2.62
N ALA A 100 18.00 -10.56 -2.17
CA ALA A 100 17.00 -11.13 -3.04
C ALA A 100 16.05 -10.02 -3.52
N ILE A 101 15.74 -10.04 -4.81
CA ILE A 101 14.75 -9.16 -5.41
C ILE A 101 13.42 -9.88 -5.30
N HIS A 102 12.50 -9.34 -4.50
CA HIS A 102 11.12 -9.80 -4.53
C HIS A 102 10.39 -9.07 -5.66
N CYS A 103 10.69 -9.44 -6.91
CA CYS A 103 9.92 -8.98 -8.04
C CYS A 103 8.63 -9.80 -8.11
N THR A 104 7.51 -9.25 -7.65
CA THR A 104 6.19 -9.74 -8.04
C THR A 104 5.91 -9.31 -9.48
N THR A 105 6.71 -9.79 -10.43
CA THR A 105 6.39 -9.66 -11.85
C THR A 105 5.44 -10.81 -12.17
N GLY A 106 4.14 -10.50 -12.17
CA GLY A 106 3.14 -11.37 -12.76
C GLY A 106 3.50 -11.61 -14.22
N ALA A 107 3.51 -12.88 -14.60
CA ALA A 107 3.94 -13.38 -15.89
C ALA A 107 3.31 -12.61 -17.06
N ASP A 108 4.16 -12.01 -17.90
CA ASP A 108 4.14 -12.28 -19.34
C ASP A 108 5.50 -11.85 -19.91
N MET A 109 6.30 -12.82 -20.34
CA MET A 109 7.63 -12.62 -20.95
C MET A 109 7.50 -13.01 -22.42
N PRO A 110 7.43 -12.07 -23.38
CA PRO A 110 7.66 -12.42 -24.77
C PRO A 110 9.16 -12.71 -24.94
N ARG A 111 9.48 -13.86 -25.51
CA ARG A 111 10.86 -14.29 -25.79
C ARG A 111 11.53 -13.33 -26.79
N PRO A 112 12.85 -13.08 -26.67
CA PRO A 112 13.58 -12.37 -27.71
C PRO A 112 13.95 -13.34 -28.85
N GLY A 113 13.59 -12.98 -30.08
CA GLY A 113 14.15 -13.56 -31.32
C GLY A 113 13.15 -14.33 -32.19
N GLY A 114 12.61 -13.64 -33.19
CA GLY A 114 11.85 -14.19 -34.30
C GLY A 114 11.21 -13.02 -35.05
N TRP A 115 11.71 -12.75 -36.25
CA TRP A 115 11.39 -11.62 -37.13
C TRP A 115 9.91 -11.27 -37.25
#